data_AF-A0A7C3SSY0-F1
#
_entry.id   AF-A0A7C3SSY0-F1
#
_cell.length_a   1.000
_cell.length_b   1.000
_cell.length_c   1.000
_cell.angle_alpha   90.00
_cell.angle_beta   90.00
_cell.angle_gamma   90.00
#
_symmetry.space_group_name_H-M   'P 1'
#
loop_
_entity.id
_entity.type
_entity.pdbx_description
1 polymer ?
#
loop_
_entity_poly.entity_id
_entity_poly.type
_entity_poly.pdbx_seq_one_letter_code
_entity_poly.pdbx_strand_id
1 'polypeptide(L)'
;MIDMETMYPEYLNDFQVLVCPSSPWAGPALQLWDEGKNPATTYEEAVAEGHMFLNGVSVHQNGIIEPCEVYEHPYVYFGWAINPTLFQATEDYNFFENAIENLVGKITNPANTTQQCKQYADEDWIFPDIGIPSILASSRQAYRLREGIERFLITDINNPSSANMAQSILPVMWDEISGDEASHFNHVPGGCNVLYMDGHVEFLKFVPQSGSEINKGNSFPVNSGGIIIHEASHHGE
;
A
#
# COMPACT_ATOMS: atom_id res chain seq x y z
N MET A 1 0.37 7.46 -1.11
CA MET A 1 -0.20 6.50 -0.12
C MET A 1 0.81 6.08 0.93
N ILE A 2 2.11 6.06 0.60
CA ILE A 2 3.21 5.93 1.55
C ILE A 2 3.60 7.32 2.04
N ASP A 3 3.81 7.47 3.34
CA ASP A 3 4.47 8.62 3.95
C ASP A 3 5.54 8.08 4.91
N MET A 4 6.79 8.22 4.50
CA MET A 4 7.94 7.68 5.22
C MET A 4 8.17 8.35 6.58
N GLU A 5 7.60 9.54 6.83
CA GLU A 5 7.64 10.20 8.14
C GLU A 5 6.63 9.58 9.13
N THR A 6 5.58 8.95 8.63
CA THR A 6 4.46 8.41 9.43
C THR A 6 4.16 6.94 9.14
N MET A 7 5.11 6.23 8.52
CA MET A 7 4.97 4.81 8.18
C MET A 7 4.99 3.96 9.45
N TYR A 8 4.04 3.03 9.56
CA TYR A 8 4.11 1.98 10.56
C TYR A 8 4.91 0.79 10.01
N PRO A 9 5.84 0.20 10.78
CA PRO A 9 6.27 0.62 12.12
C PRO A 9 7.13 1.90 12.09
N GLU A 10 6.90 2.82 13.03
CA GLU A 10 7.52 4.17 13.08
C GLU A 10 9.05 4.17 13.25
N TYR A 11 9.66 3.00 13.45
CA TYR A 11 11.10 2.83 13.66
C TYR A 11 11.88 2.41 12.40
N LEU A 12 11.28 2.51 11.22
CA LEU A 12 11.98 2.16 9.99
C LEU A 12 13.04 3.20 9.61
N ASN A 13 14.29 2.92 9.96
CA ASN A 13 15.44 3.81 9.74
C ASN A 13 16.51 3.25 8.79
N ASP A 14 16.33 2.01 8.30
CA ASP A 14 17.20 1.37 7.33
C ASP A 14 16.42 1.11 6.03
N PHE A 15 16.59 1.97 5.04
CA PHE A 15 15.90 1.83 3.75
C PHE A 15 16.38 0.62 2.92
N GLN A 16 17.46 -0.06 3.31
CA GLN A 16 17.87 -1.32 2.68
C GLN A 16 16.87 -2.44 2.94
N VAL A 17 16.15 -2.41 4.07
CA VAL A 17 15.15 -3.43 4.38
C VAL A 17 13.91 -3.31 3.48
N LEU A 18 13.72 -2.16 2.83
CA LEU A 18 12.68 -1.94 1.82
C LEU A 18 13.09 -2.44 0.43
N VAL A 19 14.28 -3.00 0.28
CA VAL A 19 14.71 -3.60 -0.97
C VAL A 19 14.55 -5.11 -0.88
N CYS A 20 13.54 -5.64 -1.58
CA CYS A 20 13.32 -7.07 -1.71
C CYS A 20 14.51 -7.72 -2.45
N PRO A 21 15.25 -8.66 -1.83
CA PRO A 21 16.41 -9.30 -2.45
C PRO A 21 16.08 -10.12 -3.71
N SER A 22 14.82 -10.52 -3.88
CA SER A 22 14.33 -11.27 -5.04
C SER A 22 13.80 -10.38 -6.16
N SER A 23 13.68 -9.07 -5.92
CA SER A 23 13.27 -8.12 -6.92
C SER A 23 14.23 -8.09 -8.12
N PRO A 24 13.73 -7.96 -9.37
CA PRO A 24 14.58 -7.71 -10.54
C PRO A 24 15.44 -6.44 -10.41
N TRP A 25 15.02 -5.50 -9.57
CA TRP A 25 15.69 -4.24 -9.28
C TRP A 25 16.46 -4.25 -7.95
N ALA A 26 16.65 -5.44 -7.35
CA ALA A 26 17.40 -5.59 -6.11
C ALA A 26 18.83 -5.06 -6.23
N GLY A 27 19.30 -4.43 -5.16
CA GLY A 27 20.64 -3.86 -5.10
C GLY A 27 20.86 -3.03 -3.84
N PRO A 28 21.94 -2.25 -3.79
CA PRO A 28 22.13 -1.28 -2.73
C PRO A 28 20.98 -0.26 -2.75
N ALA A 29 20.42 0.03 -1.58
CA ALA A 29 19.32 0.98 -1.40
C ALA A 29 19.60 2.34 -2.07
N LEU A 30 20.87 2.79 -2.01
CA LEU A 30 21.28 4.04 -2.65
C LEU A 30 21.00 4.04 -4.15
N GLN A 31 21.24 2.92 -4.83
CA GLN A 31 21.02 2.85 -6.27
C GLN A 31 19.53 2.88 -6.61
N LEU A 32 18.71 2.25 -5.76
CA LEU A 32 17.27 2.19 -5.98
C LEU A 32 16.61 3.54 -5.69
N TRP A 33 16.84 4.09 -4.49
CA TRP A 33 16.13 5.26 -3.98
C TRP A 33 16.76 6.59 -4.43
N ASP A 34 18.09 6.75 -4.37
CA ASP A 34 18.77 8.04 -4.66
C ASP A 34 19.26 8.15 -6.13
N GLU A 35 19.76 7.05 -6.72
CA GLU A 35 20.31 7.07 -8.08
C GLU A 35 19.26 6.88 -9.19
N GLY A 36 18.00 6.64 -8.83
CA GLY A 36 16.88 6.50 -9.77
C GLY A 36 16.83 5.19 -10.53
N LYS A 37 17.24 4.07 -9.92
CA LYS A 37 16.98 2.73 -10.48
C LYS A 37 15.62 2.15 -10.08
N ASN A 38 14.80 2.92 -9.38
CA ASN A 38 13.44 2.53 -9.03
C ASN A 38 12.55 2.46 -10.30
N PRO A 39 11.87 1.33 -10.57
CA PRO A 39 10.96 1.19 -11.71
C PRO A 39 9.59 1.86 -11.54
N ALA A 40 9.27 2.39 -10.35
CA ALA A 40 7.98 2.99 -10.06
C ALA A 40 7.74 4.20 -10.98
N THR A 41 6.60 4.24 -11.68
CA THR A 41 6.24 5.40 -12.53
C THR A 41 6.10 6.67 -11.71
N THR A 42 5.61 6.56 -10.48
CA THR A 42 5.52 7.66 -9.51
C THR A 42 6.88 8.27 -9.17
N TYR A 43 7.95 7.47 -9.17
CA TYR A 43 9.31 7.99 -9.01
C TYR A 43 9.70 8.86 -10.21
N GLU A 44 9.45 8.36 -11.43
CA GLU A 44 9.74 9.11 -12.66
C GLU A 44 8.96 10.43 -12.74
N GLU A 45 7.68 10.39 -12.39
CA GLU A 45 6.81 11.56 -12.29
C GLU A 45 7.31 12.55 -11.22
N ALA A 46 7.68 12.06 -10.04
CA ALA A 46 8.22 12.90 -8.98
C ALA A 46 9.51 13.62 -9.36
N VAL A 47 10.39 12.95 -10.12
CA VAL A 47 11.58 13.59 -10.70
C VAL A 47 11.17 14.65 -11.73
N ALA A 48 10.25 14.32 -12.64
CA ALA A 48 9.81 15.22 -13.71
C ALA A 48 9.09 16.48 -13.19
N GLU A 49 8.33 16.35 -12.11
CA GLU A 49 7.57 17.43 -11.47
C GLU A 49 8.40 18.25 -10.46
N GLY A 50 9.63 17.80 -10.15
CA GLY A 50 10.52 18.49 -9.24
C GLY A 50 10.15 18.29 -7.76
N HIS A 51 9.55 17.16 -7.41
CA HIS A 51 9.28 16.78 -6.01
C HIS A 51 10.56 16.32 -5.27
N MET A 52 11.65 16.09 -6.00
CA MET A 52 12.96 15.72 -5.46
C MET A 52 13.78 16.90 -4.92
N PHE A 53 13.12 17.84 -4.24
CA PHE A 53 13.75 19.01 -3.65
C PHE A 53 13.26 19.23 -2.22
N LEU A 54 14.19 19.41 -1.28
CA LEU A 54 13.90 19.84 0.08
C LEU A 54 14.49 21.23 0.31
N ASN A 55 13.64 22.20 0.67
CA ASN A 55 14.02 23.60 0.89
C ASN A 55 14.82 24.22 -0.28
N GLY A 56 14.49 23.84 -1.52
CA GLY A 56 15.16 24.32 -2.74
C GLY A 56 16.51 23.65 -3.04
N VAL A 57 16.88 22.61 -2.29
CA VAL A 57 18.07 21.79 -2.54
C VAL A 57 17.63 20.45 -3.09
N SER A 58 18.27 20.00 -4.18
CA SER A 58 18.02 18.66 -4.73
C SER A 58 18.40 17.60 -3.70
N VAL A 59 17.48 16.67 -3.44
CA VAL A 59 17.78 15.44 -2.67
C VAL A 59 18.28 14.34 -3.59
N HIS A 60 17.81 14.31 -4.82
CA HIS A 60 18.15 13.28 -5.81
C HIS A 60 19.62 13.29 -6.25
N GLN A 61 20.22 12.10 -6.34
CA GLN A 61 21.60 11.81 -6.72
C GLN A 61 22.64 12.52 -5.85
N ASN A 62 22.39 12.61 -4.54
CA ASN A 62 23.26 13.31 -3.60
C ASN A 62 24.13 12.36 -2.74
N GLY A 63 23.91 11.04 -2.81
CA GLY A 63 24.64 10.04 -2.03
C GLY A 63 24.05 9.75 -0.64
N ILE A 64 22.88 10.30 -0.34
CA ILE A 64 22.05 10.08 0.85
C ILE A 64 20.68 9.63 0.35
N ILE A 65 19.98 8.82 1.14
CA ILE A 65 18.60 8.43 0.82
C ILE A 65 17.69 9.25 1.72
N GLU A 66 16.86 10.09 1.13
CA GLU A 66 15.85 10.88 1.82
C GLU A 66 14.48 10.18 1.79
N PRO A 67 13.63 10.39 2.82
CA PRO A 67 12.28 9.80 2.87
C PRO A 67 11.41 10.08 1.63
N CYS A 68 11.62 11.20 0.93
CA CYS A 68 10.89 11.59 -0.27
C CYS A 68 11.30 10.83 -1.54
N GLU A 69 12.35 10.01 -1.46
CA GLU A 69 12.89 9.22 -2.58
C GLU A 69 12.41 7.75 -2.56
N VAL A 70 11.65 7.37 -1.54
CA VAL A 70 11.17 5.99 -1.35
C VAL A 70 9.73 5.87 -1.86
N TYR A 71 9.54 5.04 -2.89
CA TYR A 71 8.27 4.79 -3.59
C TYR A 71 7.92 3.29 -3.57
N GLU A 72 6.75 2.90 -4.08
CA GLU A 72 6.06 1.61 -3.89
C GLU A 72 6.72 0.35 -4.51
N HIS A 73 7.93 0.46 -5.07
CA HIS A 73 8.67 -0.69 -5.59
C HIS A 73 9.97 -0.87 -4.82
N PRO A 74 10.29 -2.08 -4.28
CA PRO A 74 9.63 -3.35 -4.54
C PRO A 74 8.53 -3.76 -3.55
N TYR A 75 8.25 -2.98 -2.51
CA TYR A 75 7.22 -3.32 -1.52
C TYR A 75 6.09 -2.31 -1.55
N VAL A 76 4.86 -2.83 -1.50
CA VAL A 76 3.67 -2.01 -1.30
C VAL A 76 3.42 -1.85 0.19
N TYR A 77 3.29 -0.59 0.61
CA TYR A 77 2.77 -0.22 1.92
C TYR A 77 1.49 0.57 1.74
N PHE A 78 0.42 0.14 2.41
CA PHE A 78 -0.85 0.86 2.41
C PHE A 78 -1.15 1.38 3.80
N GLY A 79 -1.25 2.70 3.93
CA GLY A 79 -1.35 3.37 5.23
C GLY A 79 -2.62 3.10 6.04
N TRP A 80 -3.59 2.33 5.54
CA TRP A 80 -4.87 2.08 6.23
C TRP A 80 -5.09 0.59 6.51
N ALA A 81 -5.68 0.31 7.67
CA ALA A 81 -5.99 -1.03 8.13
C ALA A 81 -7.17 -1.60 7.34
N ILE A 82 -6.87 -2.49 6.39
CA ILE A 82 -7.89 -3.20 5.59
C ILE A 82 -8.02 -4.63 6.11
N ASN A 83 -9.20 -4.95 6.65
CA ASN A 83 -9.51 -6.31 7.05
C ASN A 83 -9.79 -7.17 5.81
N PRO A 84 -9.05 -8.26 5.56
CA PRO A 84 -9.27 -9.13 4.41
C PRO A 84 -10.69 -9.70 4.32
N THR A 85 -11.43 -9.79 5.43
CA THR A 85 -12.83 -10.28 5.42
C THR A 85 -13.78 -9.33 4.70
N LEU A 86 -13.37 -8.11 4.38
CA LEU A 86 -14.19 -7.14 3.64
C LEU A 86 -14.32 -7.47 2.14
N PHE A 87 -13.53 -8.41 1.62
CA PHE A 87 -13.56 -8.82 0.21
C PHE A 87 -14.24 -10.19 0.03
N GLN A 88 -15.55 -10.21 -0.13
CA GLN A 88 -16.34 -11.46 -0.27
C GLN A 88 -17.04 -11.58 -1.63
N ALA A 89 -17.47 -10.45 -2.19
CA ALA A 89 -18.25 -10.36 -3.42
C ALA A 89 -17.60 -9.42 -4.42
N THR A 90 -18.05 -9.46 -5.68
CA THR A 90 -17.51 -8.61 -6.76
C THR A 90 -17.72 -7.13 -6.44
N GLU A 91 -18.85 -6.82 -5.83
CA GLU A 91 -19.26 -5.48 -5.41
C GLU A 91 -18.32 -4.88 -4.35
N ASP A 92 -17.65 -5.71 -3.54
CA ASP A 92 -16.65 -5.24 -2.57
C ASP A 92 -15.40 -4.68 -3.27
N TYR A 93 -14.93 -5.36 -4.33
CA TYR A 93 -13.79 -4.89 -5.13
C TYR A 93 -14.15 -3.65 -5.94
N ASN A 94 -15.30 -3.63 -6.61
CA ASN A 94 -15.76 -2.46 -7.37
C ASN A 94 -15.93 -1.23 -6.47
N PHE A 95 -16.47 -1.42 -5.25
CA PHE A 95 -16.54 -0.35 -4.27
C PHE A 95 -15.13 0.12 -3.88
N PHE A 96 -14.22 -0.81 -3.58
CA PHE A 96 -12.87 -0.50 -3.13
C PHE A 96 -12.07 0.27 -4.17
N GLU A 97 -12.17 -0.10 -5.44
CA GLU A 97 -11.57 0.60 -6.59
C GLU A 97 -12.01 2.07 -6.65
N ASN A 98 -13.32 2.31 -6.75
CA ASN A 98 -13.87 3.66 -6.78
C ASN A 98 -13.54 4.46 -5.51
N ALA A 99 -13.51 3.79 -4.35
CA ALA A 99 -13.18 4.43 -3.09
C ALA A 99 -11.70 4.84 -3.03
N ILE A 100 -10.79 4.00 -3.55
CA ILE A 100 -9.36 4.30 -3.62
C ILE A 100 -9.11 5.45 -4.60
N GLU A 101 -9.74 5.44 -5.79
CA GLU A 101 -9.64 6.56 -6.73
C GLU A 101 -10.06 7.88 -6.07
N ASN A 102 -11.15 7.87 -5.29
CA ASN A 102 -11.59 9.04 -4.55
C ASN A 102 -10.57 9.48 -3.48
N LEU A 103 -9.98 8.53 -2.76
CA LEU A 103 -8.94 8.80 -1.76
C LEU A 103 -7.69 9.40 -2.41
N VAL A 104 -7.20 8.79 -3.49
CA VAL A 104 -6.03 9.25 -4.23
C VAL A 104 -6.30 10.67 -4.74
N GLY A 105 -7.38 10.89 -5.48
CA GLY A 105 -7.72 12.22 -6.00
C GLY A 105 -7.95 13.28 -4.91
N LYS A 106 -8.37 12.88 -3.70
CA LYS A 106 -8.44 13.79 -2.54
C LYS A 106 -7.05 14.18 -2.03
N ILE A 107 -6.12 13.22 -1.95
CA ILE A 107 -4.75 13.44 -1.44
C ILE A 107 -3.92 14.20 -2.48
N THR A 108 -3.96 13.78 -3.74
CA THR A 108 -3.12 14.28 -4.84
C THR A 108 -3.68 15.52 -5.52
N ASN A 109 -4.86 16.01 -5.13
CA ASN A 109 -5.49 17.17 -5.78
C ASN A 109 -4.49 18.34 -5.95
N PRO A 110 -4.22 18.82 -7.18
CA PRO A 110 -3.25 19.89 -7.41
C PRO A 110 -3.57 21.23 -6.74
N ALA A 111 -4.82 21.42 -6.29
CA ALA A 111 -5.23 22.59 -5.52
C ALA A 111 -4.85 22.50 -4.02
N ASN A 112 -4.41 21.33 -3.55
CA ASN A 112 -3.98 21.13 -2.17
C ASN A 112 -2.62 21.78 -1.91
N THR A 113 -2.45 22.33 -0.72
CA THR A 113 -1.13 22.62 -0.16
C THR A 113 -0.48 21.33 0.34
N THR A 114 0.86 21.31 0.45
CA THR A 114 1.60 20.18 1.06
C THR A 114 1.04 19.80 2.45
N GLN A 115 0.65 20.79 3.26
CA GLN A 115 0.08 20.53 4.58
C GLN A 115 -1.28 19.82 4.49
N GLN A 116 -2.11 20.16 3.50
CA GLN A 116 -3.38 19.47 3.27
C GLN A 116 -3.16 18.03 2.77
N CYS A 117 -2.23 17.81 1.83
CA CYS A 117 -1.88 16.46 1.38
C CYS A 117 -1.45 15.58 2.56
N LYS A 118 -0.53 16.09 3.41
CA LYS A 118 -0.09 15.39 4.63
C LYS A 118 -1.25 15.12 5.59
N GLN A 119 -2.13 16.10 5.81
CA GLN A 119 -3.29 15.93 6.67
C GLN A 119 -4.24 14.84 6.14
N TYR A 120 -4.55 14.84 4.84
CA TYR A 120 -5.44 13.85 4.23
C TYR A 120 -4.84 12.43 4.21
N ALA A 121 -3.52 12.32 4.11
CA ALA A 121 -2.81 11.05 4.19
C ALA A 121 -2.68 10.51 5.64
N ASP A 122 -2.83 11.35 6.66
CA ASP A 122 -2.69 10.98 8.08
C ASP A 122 -4.04 10.71 8.79
N GLU A 123 -5.17 11.10 8.18
CA GLU A 123 -6.50 10.88 8.74
C GLU A 123 -7.06 9.47 8.44
N ASP A 124 -8.05 9.06 9.24
CA ASP A 124 -8.84 7.88 8.94
C ASP A 124 -9.56 8.06 7.61
N TRP A 125 -9.56 7.01 6.79
CA TRP A 125 -10.19 7.04 5.48
C TRP A 125 -11.68 6.77 5.62
N ILE A 126 -12.47 7.84 5.54
CA ILE A 126 -13.92 7.76 5.44
C ILE A 126 -14.29 7.34 4.02
N PHE A 127 -15.01 6.24 3.87
CA PHE A 127 -15.41 5.74 2.56
C PHE A 127 -16.48 6.64 1.92
N PRO A 128 -16.42 6.83 0.59
CA PRO A 128 -17.37 7.69 -0.10
C PRO A 128 -18.74 7.01 -0.24
N ASP A 129 -19.80 7.83 -0.29
CA ASP A 129 -21.15 7.36 -0.59
C ASP A 129 -21.37 7.30 -2.11
N ILE A 130 -21.04 6.16 -2.70
CA ILE A 130 -21.04 5.94 -4.16
C ILE A 130 -22.15 5.00 -4.64
N GLY A 131 -23.10 4.63 -3.77
CA GLY A 131 -24.28 3.85 -4.16
C GLY A 131 -24.02 2.39 -4.56
N ILE A 132 -22.80 1.87 -4.37
CA ILE A 132 -22.47 0.45 -4.57
C ILE A 132 -22.66 -0.29 -3.24
N PRO A 133 -23.66 -1.19 -3.12
CA PRO A 133 -23.89 -1.92 -1.89
C PRO A 133 -22.80 -2.99 -1.70
N SER A 134 -21.98 -2.83 -0.66
CA SER A 134 -20.90 -3.76 -0.33
C SER A 134 -20.68 -3.88 1.19
N ILE A 135 -19.97 -4.92 1.62
CA ILE A 135 -19.55 -5.07 3.02
C ILE A 135 -18.61 -3.91 3.38
N LEU A 136 -17.74 -3.54 2.44
CA LEU A 136 -16.78 -2.44 2.58
C LEU A 136 -17.51 -1.09 2.76
N ALA A 137 -18.57 -0.83 1.99
CA ALA A 137 -19.42 0.35 2.18
C ALA A 137 -20.04 0.39 3.58
N SER A 138 -20.43 -0.78 4.09
CA SER A 138 -21.10 -0.92 5.39
C SER A 138 -20.16 -0.69 6.58
N SER A 139 -18.85 -0.91 6.43
CA SER A 139 -17.86 -0.61 7.48
C SER A 139 -17.53 0.88 7.60
N ARG A 140 -17.98 1.71 6.64
CA ARG A 140 -17.93 3.19 6.61
C ARG A 140 -16.55 3.84 6.56
N GLN A 141 -15.53 3.20 7.09
CA GLN A 141 -14.18 3.73 7.10
C GLN A 141 -13.12 2.63 7.23
N ALA A 142 -11.91 2.96 6.82
CA ALA A 142 -10.68 2.27 7.21
C ALA A 142 -9.86 3.18 8.12
N TYR A 143 -9.30 2.62 9.18
CA TYR A 143 -8.50 3.40 10.14
C TYR A 143 -7.05 3.52 9.65
N ARG A 144 -6.39 4.65 9.91
CA ARG A 144 -4.95 4.79 9.62
C ARG A 144 -4.16 3.77 10.44
N LEU A 145 -3.23 3.04 9.81
CA LEU A 145 -2.32 2.12 10.47
C LEU A 145 -1.50 2.87 11.52
N ARG A 146 -1.66 2.44 12.77
CA ARG A 146 -0.96 2.91 13.97
C ARG A 146 -0.86 1.74 14.93
N GLU A 147 0.05 1.81 15.90
CA GLU A 147 0.13 0.79 16.95
C GLU A 147 -1.21 0.65 17.68
N GLY A 148 -1.66 -0.60 17.84
CA GLY A 148 -2.92 -0.92 18.50
C GLY A 148 -4.18 -0.64 17.67
N ILE A 149 -4.08 -0.36 16.37
CA ILE A 149 -5.28 -0.09 15.54
C ILE A 149 -6.20 -1.30 15.37
N GLU A 150 -5.68 -2.51 15.49
CA GLU A 150 -6.45 -3.76 15.45
C GLU A 150 -7.60 -3.78 16.45
N ARG A 151 -7.50 -3.03 17.55
CA ARG A 151 -8.53 -2.97 18.60
C ARG A 151 -9.88 -2.48 18.07
N PHE A 152 -9.86 -1.67 17.01
CA PHE A 152 -11.08 -1.18 16.37
C PHE A 152 -11.72 -2.20 15.43
N LEU A 153 -11.01 -3.31 15.14
CA LEU A 153 -11.52 -4.42 14.35
C LEU A 153 -12.00 -5.60 15.23
N ILE A 154 -11.80 -5.52 16.55
CA ILE A 154 -12.31 -6.52 17.48
C ILE A 154 -13.81 -6.33 17.66
N THR A 155 -14.59 -7.32 17.23
CA THR A 155 -16.05 -7.31 17.36
C THR A 155 -16.57 -8.00 18.62
N ASP A 156 -15.78 -8.88 19.24
CA ASP A 156 -16.10 -9.55 20.51
C ASP A 156 -15.17 -9.10 21.65
N ILE A 157 -15.61 -8.10 22.40
CA ILE A 157 -14.87 -7.53 23.52
C ILE A 157 -14.67 -8.51 24.70
N ASN A 158 -15.45 -9.59 24.78
CA ASN A 158 -15.36 -10.56 25.87
C ASN A 158 -14.32 -11.64 25.63
N ASN A 159 -13.72 -11.68 24.44
CA ASN A 159 -12.67 -12.61 24.09
C ASN A 159 -11.34 -11.88 23.87
N PRO A 160 -10.55 -11.59 24.91
CA PRO A 160 -9.29 -10.84 24.77
C PRO A 160 -8.26 -11.52 23.84
N SER A 161 -8.38 -12.82 23.58
CA SER A 161 -7.53 -13.51 22.60
C SER A 161 -7.82 -13.13 21.14
N SER A 162 -8.98 -12.52 20.86
CA SER A 162 -9.33 -12.04 19.53
C SER A 162 -8.47 -10.86 19.08
N ALA A 163 -7.85 -10.12 20.00
CA ALA A 163 -6.94 -9.03 19.68
C ALA A 163 -5.69 -9.53 18.92
N ASN A 164 -5.07 -10.60 19.43
CA ASN A 164 -3.91 -11.21 18.78
C ASN A 164 -4.29 -11.75 17.39
N MET A 165 -5.45 -12.39 17.26
CA MET A 165 -5.97 -12.85 15.97
C MET A 165 -6.20 -11.68 14.99
N ALA A 166 -6.65 -10.53 15.49
CA ALA A 166 -6.85 -9.34 14.66
C ALA A 166 -5.53 -8.80 14.10
N GLN A 167 -4.44 -8.81 14.89
CA GLN A 167 -3.11 -8.43 14.37
C GLN A 167 -2.59 -9.41 13.30
N SER A 168 -2.76 -10.71 13.53
CA SER A 168 -2.30 -11.77 12.60
C SER A 168 -3.06 -11.84 11.27
N ILE A 169 -4.10 -11.03 11.06
CA ILE A 169 -4.83 -10.98 9.78
C ILE A 169 -4.70 -9.63 9.07
N LEU A 170 -4.06 -8.62 9.68
CA LEU A 170 -3.92 -7.30 9.09
C LEU A 170 -2.61 -7.17 8.32
N PRO A 171 -2.66 -7.08 6.99
CA PRO A 171 -1.47 -6.82 6.18
C PRO A 171 -0.97 -5.40 6.44
N VAL A 172 0.34 -5.25 6.58
CA VAL A 172 1.03 -3.96 6.72
C VAL A 172 1.82 -3.63 5.47
N MET A 173 2.55 -4.61 4.94
CA MET A 173 3.41 -4.46 3.77
C MET A 173 3.46 -5.78 3.01
N TRP A 174 3.58 -5.75 1.69
CA TRP A 174 3.70 -6.96 0.88
C TRP A 174 4.57 -6.74 -0.35
N ASP A 175 5.09 -7.84 -0.90
CA ASP A 175 5.77 -7.82 -2.21
C ASP A 175 4.86 -7.25 -3.29
N GLU A 176 5.47 -6.56 -4.24
CA GLU A 176 4.73 -6.05 -5.39
C GLU A 176 3.95 -7.14 -6.15
N ILE A 177 2.73 -6.79 -6.54
CA ILE A 177 1.77 -7.67 -7.22
C ILE A 177 1.21 -6.97 -8.46
N SER A 178 1.18 -7.68 -9.59
CA SER A 178 0.56 -7.17 -10.82
C SER A 178 -0.47 -8.15 -11.38
N GLY A 179 -1.55 -7.61 -11.94
CA GLY A 179 -2.55 -8.37 -12.70
C GLY A 179 -2.08 -8.75 -14.11
N ASP A 180 -1.09 -8.03 -14.65
CA ASP A 180 -0.91 -7.90 -16.10
C ASP A 180 0.43 -8.45 -16.57
N GLU A 181 1.48 -8.26 -15.76
CA GLU A 181 2.84 -8.64 -16.13
C GLU A 181 3.55 -9.41 -15.02
N ALA A 182 4.01 -10.63 -15.34
CA ALA A 182 4.79 -11.46 -14.43
C ALA A 182 6.10 -10.80 -13.96
N SER A 183 6.60 -9.80 -14.71
CA SER A 183 7.81 -9.02 -14.42
C SER A 183 7.67 -8.11 -13.20
N HIS A 184 6.45 -7.72 -12.83
CA HIS A 184 6.23 -6.85 -11.67
C HIS A 184 6.16 -7.65 -10.35
N PHE A 185 6.14 -8.98 -10.40
CA PHE A 185 6.27 -9.78 -9.19
C PHE A 185 7.72 -9.82 -8.73
N ASN A 186 7.95 -9.54 -7.45
CA ASN A 186 9.24 -9.84 -6.82
C ASN A 186 9.56 -11.34 -6.79
N HIS A 187 8.56 -12.21 -6.90
CA HIS A 187 8.72 -13.66 -6.83
C HIS A 187 8.00 -14.36 -7.98
N VAL A 188 8.78 -15.01 -8.86
CA VAL A 188 8.28 -15.86 -9.95
C VAL A 188 8.61 -17.34 -9.65
N PRO A 189 7.66 -18.31 -9.71
CA PRO A 189 6.27 -18.19 -10.17
C PRO A 189 5.26 -17.86 -9.05
N GLY A 190 4.93 -16.56 -8.95
CA GLY A 190 3.64 -15.99 -8.54
C GLY A 190 3.26 -16.11 -7.06
N GLY A 191 3.67 -15.15 -6.24
CA GLY A 191 3.15 -14.95 -4.89
C GLY A 191 3.84 -13.79 -4.18
N CYS A 192 3.31 -13.41 -3.02
CA CYS A 192 3.83 -12.30 -2.22
C CYS A 192 4.13 -12.79 -0.82
N ASN A 193 5.29 -12.39 -0.29
CA ASN A 193 5.47 -12.32 1.15
C ASN A 193 4.63 -11.16 1.68
N VAL A 194 3.81 -11.44 2.69
CA VAL A 194 2.94 -10.46 3.34
C VAL A 194 3.39 -10.34 4.79
N LEU A 195 3.78 -9.14 5.19
CA LEU A 195 4.05 -8.77 6.57
C LEU A 195 2.74 -8.36 7.25
N TYR A 196 2.45 -8.98 8.39
CA TYR A 196 1.27 -8.70 9.20
C TYR A 196 1.60 -7.83 10.42
N MET A 197 0.57 -7.28 11.04
CA MET A 197 0.71 -6.31 12.13
C MET A 197 1.40 -6.87 13.39
N ASP A 198 1.30 -8.17 13.65
CA ASP A 198 2.01 -8.85 14.74
C ASP A 198 3.49 -9.16 14.41
N GLY A 199 3.95 -8.78 13.21
CA GLY A 199 5.32 -8.93 12.74
C GLY A 199 5.63 -10.27 12.06
N HIS A 200 4.66 -11.19 11.94
CA HIS A 200 4.89 -12.41 11.16
C HIS A 200 4.83 -12.14 9.66
N VAL A 201 5.49 -13.00 8.88
CA VAL A 201 5.46 -12.98 7.42
C VAL A 201 4.88 -14.31 6.93
N GLU A 202 3.90 -14.24 6.03
CA GLU A 202 3.36 -15.40 5.33
C GLU A 202 3.57 -15.25 3.82
N PHE A 203 3.99 -16.33 3.16
CA PHE A 203 3.99 -16.37 1.70
C PHE A 203 2.61 -16.80 1.20
N LEU A 204 1.93 -15.88 0.51
CA LEU A 204 0.66 -16.15 -0.15
C LEU A 204 0.88 -16.35 -1.65
N LYS A 205 0.46 -17.50 -2.16
CA LYS A 205 0.55 -17.80 -3.60
C LYS A 205 -0.48 -16.99 -4.39
N PHE A 206 -0.04 -16.36 -5.47
CA PHE A 206 -0.95 -15.77 -6.44
C PHE A 206 -1.58 -16.87 -7.30
N VAL A 207 -2.91 -16.90 -7.34
CA VAL A 207 -3.68 -17.89 -8.11
C VAL A 207 -4.49 -17.15 -9.16
N PRO A 208 -4.03 -17.10 -10.43
CA PRO A 208 -4.78 -16.46 -11.51
C PRO A 208 -6.17 -17.08 -11.69
N GLN A 209 -7.19 -16.25 -11.90
CA GLN A 209 -8.55 -16.69 -12.21
C GLN A 209 -8.89 -16.37 -13.66
N SER A 210 -8.77 -17.37 -14.54
CA SER A 210 -9.08 -17.20 -15.96
C SER A 210 -10.55 -16.84 -16.19
N GLY A 211 -10.80 -15.83 -17.02
CA GLY A 211 -12.16 -15.43 -17.43
C GLY A 211 -12.91 -14.56 -16.41
N SER A 212 -12.22 -14.02 -15.41
CA SER A 212 -12.74 -13.03 -14.46
C SER A 212 -11.80 -11.83 -14.43
N GLU A 213 -12.35 -10.62 -14.50
CA GLU A 213 -11.60 -9.37 -14.27
C GLU A 213 -11.17 -9.27 -12.81
N ILE A 214 -11.97 -9.81 -11.89
CA ILE A 214 -11.67 -9.84 -10.46
C ILE A 214 -11.06 -11.18 -10.08
N ASN A 215 -9.84 -11.14 -9.56
CA ASN A 215 -9.13 -12.26 -8.97
C ASN A 215 -9.48 -12.40 -7.48
N LYS A 216 -10.11 -13.52 -7.12
CA LYS A 216 -10.42 -13.93 -5.73
C LYS A 216 -9.64 -15.19 -5.32
N GLY A 217 -8.49 -15.42 -5.95
CA GLY A 217 -7.71 -16.65 -5.84
C GLY A 217 -7.00 -16.84 -4.49
N ASN A 218 -6.86 -15.75 -3.72
CA ASN A 218 -6.34 -15.77 -2.36
C ASN A 218 -6.96 -14.62 -1.52
N SER A 219 -6.57 -14.48 -0.25
CA SER A 219 -6.93 -13.35 0.60
C SER A 219 -6.22 -12.06 0.17
N PHE A 220 -6.79 -10.92 0.55
CA PHE A 220 -6.11 -9.63 0.46
C PHE A 220 -4.80 -9.69 1.28
N PRO A 221 -3.67 -9.18 0.77
CA PRO A 221 -3.52 -8.37 -0.45
C PRO A 221 -3.25 -9.17 -1.73
N VAL A 222 -3.13 -10.51 -1.69
CA VAL A 222 -2.76 -11.34 -2.85
C VAL A 222 -3.99 -11.73 -3.68
N ASN A 223 -4.80 -10.74 -4.02
CA ASN A 223 -6.00 -10.83 -4.84
C ASN A 223 -6.27 -9.47 -5.52
N SER A 224 -7.43 -9.28 -6.15
CA SER A 224 -7.74 -8.00 -6.81
C SER A 224 -7.69 -6.78 -5.91
N GLY A 225 -7.85 -6.90 -4.59
CA GLY A 225 -7.74 -5.76 -3.69
C GLY A 225 -6.31 -5.21 -3.64
N GLY A 226 -5.28 -6.06 -3.70
CA GLY A 226 -3.90 -5.60 -3.80
C GLY A 226 -3.55 -5.05 -5.18
N ILE A 227 -4.13 -5.64 -6.24
CA ILE A 227 -3.98 -5.13 -7.62
C ILE A 227 -4.57 -3.72 -7.74
N ILE A 228 -5.76 -3.47 -7.18
CA ILE A 228 -6.37 -2.13 -7.14
C ILE A 228 -5.46 -1.12 -6.44
N ILE A 229 -4.78 -1.51 -5.34
CA ILE A 229 -3.83 -0.62 -4.66
C ILE A 229 -2.62 -0.32 -5.56
N HIS A 230 -2.08 -1.35 -6.22
CA HIS A 230 -0.97 -1.20 -7.16
C HIS A 230 -1.32 -0.25 -8.32
N GLU A 231 -2.46 -0.45 -8.96
CA GLU A 231 -2.94 0.40 -10.06
C GLU A 231 -3.14 1.86 -9.59
N ALA A 232 -3.68 2.04 -8.39
CA ALA A 232 -3.89 3.37 -7.82
C ALA A 232 -2.60 4.09 -7.45
N SER A 233 -1.49 3.38 -7.23
CA SER A 233 -0.17 4.03 -7.13
C SER A 233 0.32 4.53 -8.48
N HIS A 234 0.00 3.89 -9.60
CA HIS A 234 0.50 4.27 -10.93
C HIS A 234 -0.33 5.34 -11.66
N HIS A 235 -1.57 5.59 -11.24
CA HIS A 235 -2.55 6.39 -11.99
C HIS A 235 -3.17 7.53 -11.19
N GLY A 236 -2.45 8.07 -10.20
CA GLY A 236 -2.89 9.27 -9.49
C GLY A 236 -2.81 10.53 -10.37
N GLU A 237 -3.78 10.75 -11.25
CA GLU A 237 -3.99 12.03 -11.93
C GLU A 237 -4.41 13.17 -10.97
#